data_AF-A0A163Z8C7-F1
#
_entry.id   AF-A0A163Z8C7-F1
#
_cell.length_a   1.000
_cell.length_b   1.000
_cell.length_c   1.000
_cell.angle_alpha   90.00
_cell.angle_beta   90.00
_cell.angle_gamma   90.00
#
_symmetry.space_group_name_H-M   'P 1'
#
loop_
_entity.id
_entity.type
_entity.pdbx_description
1 polymer ?
#
loop_
_entity_poly.entity_id
_entity_poly.type
_entity_poly.pdbx_seq_one_letter_code
_entity_poly.pdbx_strand_id
1 'polypeptide(L)'
;MPKWTRQNLRWATALLLSPLLLEVSSEHQNAKAGLFQPLIQLLQPRIERLLVSECRHLAEQTLDGVAAEIAPKSLLKTAVEQPCRTLARPVSECLVRETSRSGRELGVLTEIVRGRVGDDALVVIRRCLASLTGLPQSSLNQRPVQALMERFRR
;
A
#
# COMPACT_ATOMS: atom_id res chain seq x y z
N MET A 1 -51.49 -40.01 39.97
CA MET A 1 -50.46 -41.06 40.15
C MET A 1 -50.50 -42.00 38.96
N PRO A 2 -49.50 -41.95 38.06
CA PRO A 2 -48.70 -43.16 37.83
C PRO A 2 -47.21 -42.91 37.46
N LYS A 3 -46.35 -43.74 38.07
CA LYS A 3 -45.28 -44.58 37.50
C LYS A 3 -44.23 -43.92 36.58
N TRP A 4 -43.08 -43.65 37.19
CA TRP A 4 -41.77 -43.50 36.56
C TRP A 4 -41.27 -44.84 36.02
N THR A 5 -40.86 -44.90 34.75
CA THR A 5 -40.14 -46.03 34.17
C THR A 5 -39.04 -45.59 33.20
N ARG A 6 -37.83 -46.05 33.54
CA ARG A 6 -36.75 -46.57 32.70
C ARG A 6 -36.09 -45.65 31.66
N GLN A 7 -34.88 -45.20 32.04
CA GLN A 7 -33.62 -45.55 31.37
C GLN A 7 -33.69 -45.69 29.86
N ASN A 8 -33.23 -44.66 29.14
CA ASN A 8 -32.80 -44.80 27.76
C ASN A 8 -31.33 -44.38 27.63
N LEU A 9 -30.50 -45.41 27.77
CA LEU A 9 -29.13 -45.55 27.35
C LEU A 9 -29.05 -45.30 25.83
N ARG A 10 -28.84 -44.04 25.42
CA ARG A 10 -28.57 -43.65 24.02
C ARG A 10 -27.20 -43.00 23.91
N TRP A 11 -26.17 -43.73 24.34
CA TRP A 11 -24.77 -43.33 24.27
C TRP A 11 -24.01 -44.43 23.55
N ALA A 12 -24.19 -44.51 22.23
CA ALA A 12 -23.24 -45.10 21.29
C ALA A 12 -23.89 -45.07 19.89
N THR A 13 -23.08 -44.87 18.87
CA THR A 13 -23.38 -45.05 17.43
C THR A 13 -24.06 -43.88 16.70
N ALA A 14 -23.28 -42.83 16.47
CA ALA A 14 -23.40 -42.00 15.27
C ALA A 14 -22.06 -41.29 14.99
N LEU A 15 -21.01 -42.09 14.77
CA LEU A 15 -19.69 -41.62 14.34
C LEU A 15 -19.25 -42.51 13.18
N LEU A 16 -19.90 -42.34 12.01
CA LEU A 16 -19.46 -42.92 10.76
C LEU A 16 -19.75 -41.96 9.59
N LEU A 17 -18.65 -41.51 9.00
CA LEU A 17 -18.43 -41.15 7.59
C LEU A 17 -19.29 -40.05 6.93
N SER A 18 -18.67 -38.88 6.76
CA SER A 18 -18.90 -38.01 5.60
C SER A 18 -17.58 -37.34 5.19
N PRO A 19 -16.79 -37.94 4.28
CA PRO A 19 -15.84 -37.19 3.47
C PRO A 19 -16.54 -36.76 2.15
N LEU A 20 -16.00 -35.73 1.47
CA LEU A 20 -16.46 -35.14 0.18
C LEU A 20 -17.54 -34.05 0.35
N LEU A 21 -17.37 -32.76 0.04
CA LEU A 21 -16.41 -32.02 -0.78
C LEU A 21 -16.16 -30.64 -0.13
N LEU A 22 -14.97 -30.38 0.40
CA LEU A 22 -14.46 -29.00 0.43
C LEU A 22 -13.74 -28.80 -0.90
N GLU A 23 -14.45 -28.24 -1.88
CA GLU A 23 -13.78 -27.49 -2.94
C GLU A 23 -13.15 -26.26 -2.28
N VAL A 24 -11.97 -26.46 -1.70
CA VAL A 24 -11.00 -25.37 -1.56
C VAL A 24 -10.66 -24.98 -2.98
N SER A 25 -11.37 -23.97 -3.49
CA SER A 25 -10.93 -23.18 -4.63
C SER A 25 -9.60 -22.57 -4.23
N SER A 26 -8.53 -23.31 -4.49
CA SER A 26 -7.19 -22.75 -4.59
C SER A 26 -7.25 -21.84 -5.82
N GLU A 27 -7.69 -20.60 -5.64
CA GLU A 27 -7.26 -19.51 -6.49
C GLU A 27 -5.74 -19.47 -6.35
N HIS A 28 -5.07 -20.30 -7.14
CA HIS A 28 -3.71 -20.08 -7.56
C HIS A 28 -3.78 -18.71 -8.23
N GLN A 29 -3.53 -17.66 -7.44
CA GLN A 29 -3.11 -16.40 -7.98
C GLN A 29 -1.87 -16.73 -8.80
N ASN A 30 -2.07 -16.94 -10.10
CA ASN A 30 -1.00 -17.02 -11.06
C ASN A 30 -0.12 -15.82 -10.73
N ALA A 31 1.09 -16.10 -10.25
CA ALA A 31 2.09 -15.09 -10.03
C ALA A 31 2.39 -14.49 -11.40
N LYS A 32 1.60 -13.50 -11.82
CA LYS A 32 1.90 -12.63 -12.94
C LYS A 32 3.03 -11.74 -12.46
N ALA A 33 4.21 -12.32 -12.33
CA ALA A 33 5.44 -11.57 -12.24
C ALA A 33 5.60 -10.90 -13.60
N GLY A 34 5.35 -9.60 -13.63
CA GLY A 34 5.54 -8.80 -14.84
C GLY A 34 6.98 -8.94 -15.30
N LEU A 35 7.18 -9.01 -16.61
CA LEU A 35 8.49 -9.25 -17.24
C LEU A 35 9.60 -8.38 -16.65
N PHE A 36 9.27 -7.14 -16.27
CA PHE A 36 10.21 -6.15 -15.78
C PHE A 36 10.28 -6.04 -14.25
N GLN A 37 9.52 -6.83 -13.50
CA GLN A 37 9.51 -6.74 -12.03
C GLN A 37 10.91 -6.90 -11.40
N PRO A 38 11.76 -7.84 -11.83
CA PRO A 38 13.14 -7.93 -11.33
C PRO A 38 13.96 -6.67 -11.61
N LEU A 39 13.78 -6.07 -12.79
CA LEU A 39 14.49 -4.84 -13.16
C LEU A 39 14.01 -3.64 -12.32
N ILE A 40 12.71 -3.50 -12.08
CA ILE A 40 12.16 -2.44 -11.23
C ILE A 40 12.62 -2.63 -9.78
N GLN A 41 12.72 -3.88 -9.31
CA GLN A 41 13.24 -4.18 -7.98
C GLN A 41 14.71 -3.75 -7.81
N LEU A 42 15.56 -3.96 -8.83
CA LEU A 42 16.93 -3.45 -8.83
C LEU A 42 16.99 -1.92 -8.75
N LEU A 43 15.98 -1.23 -9.27
CA LEU A 43 15.88 0.23 -9.21
C LEU A 43 15.31 0.75 -7.89
N GLN A 44 14.91 -0.12 -6.94
CA GLN A 44 14.27 0.29 -5.70
C GLN A 44 15.03 1.41 -4.94
N PRO A 45 16.36 1.37 -4.75
CA PRO A 45 17.09 2.46 -4.08
C PRO A 45 17.03 3.80 -4.84
N ARG A 46 16.85 3.76 -6.17
CA ARG A 46 16.64 4.96 -7.00
C ARG A 46 15.21 5.47 -6.85
N ILE A 47 14.23 4.56 -6.82
CA ILE A 47 12.81 4.88 -6.60
C ILE A 47 12.64 5.56 -5.24
N GLU A 48 13.24 5.02 -4.18
CA GLU A 48 13.16 5.61 -2.83
C GLU A 48 13.70 7.04 -2.80
N ARG A 49 14.87 7.29 -3.41
CA ARG A 49 15.44 8.65 -3.50
C ARG A 49 14.54 9.62 -4.26
N LEU A 50 13.96 9.16 -5.37
CA LEU A 50 13.01 9.94 -6.15
C LEU A 50 11.75 10.29 -5.32
N LEU A 51 11.18 9.31 -4.61
CA LEU A 51 10.02 9.51 -3.75
C LEU A 51 10.30 10.51 -2.62
N VAL A 52 11.47 10.44 -1.98
CA VAL A 52 11.87 11.43 -0.96
C VAL A 52 11.95 12.83 -1.56
N SER A 53 12.57 12.97 -2.73
CA SER A 53 12.69 14.25 -3.42
C SER A 53 11.33 14.88 -3.72
N GLU A 54 10.43 14.10 -4.32
CA GLU A 54 9.08 14.56 -4.68
C GLU A 54 8.22 14.86 -3.45
N CYS A 55 8.26 14.00 -2.43
CA CYS A 55 7.54 14.23 -1.18
C CYS A 55 7.97 15.55 -0.53
N ARG A 56 9.27 15.83 -0.47
CA ARG A 56 9.79 17.08 0.08
C ARG A 56 9.34 18.27 -0.74
N HIS A 57 9.47 18.20 -2.06
CA HIS A 57 9.06 19.29 -2.96
C HIS A 57 7.58 19.62 -2.79
N LEU A 58 6.70 18.61 -2.76
CA LEU A 58 5.27 18.78 -2.55
C LEU A 58 4.94 19.37 -1.16
N ALA A 59 5.63 18.91 -0.13
CA ALA A 59 5.42 19.39 1.23
C ALA A 59 5.91 20.84 1.40
N GLU A 60 7.07 21.20 0.85
CA GLU A 60 7.57 22.58 0.84
C GLU A 60 6.60 23.51 0.11
N GLN A 61 6.11 23.13 -1.08
CA GLN A 61 5.10 23.89 -1.82
C GLN A 61 3.80 24.09 -1.03
N THR A 62 3.38 23.07 -0.28
CA THR A 62 2.14 23.13 0.52
C THR A 62 2.30 24.00 1.77
N LEU A 63 3.50 24.00 2.36
CA LEU A 63 3.78 24.68 3.62
C LEU A 63 4.29 26.12 3.42
N ASP A 64 4.85 26.46 2.26
CA ASP A 64 5.38 27.79 1.96
C ASP A 64 4.30 28.90 2.11
N GLY A 65 3.00 28.57 2.05
CA GLY A 65 1.90 29.51 2.30
C GLY A 65 1.46 29.67 3.77
N VAL A 66 1.77 28.70 4.65
CA VAL A 66 1.30 28.68 6.06
C VAL A 66 2.46 28.88 7.04
N ALA A 67 3.63 28.36 6.70
CA ALA A 67 4.75 28.26 7.61
C ALA A 67 5.83 29.32 7.37
N ALA A 68 5.79 30.05 6.24
CA ALA A 68 6.71 31.15 5.94
C ALA A 68 6.64 32.29 6.97
N GLU A 69 5.50 32.47 7.65
CA GLU A 69 5.33 33.48 8.71
C GLU A 69 5.71 32.97 10.11
N ILE A 70 5.81 31.65 10.30
CA ILE A 70 5.87 31.02 11.63
C ILE A 70 7.24 30.37 11.89
N ALA A 71 7.92 29.91 10.84
CA ALA A 71 9.19 29.22 10.98
C ALA A 71 10.16 29.48 9.81
N PRO A 72 11.47 29.50 10.05
CA PRO A 72 12.46 29.55 9.00
C PRO A 72 12.40 28.30 8.11
N LYS A 73 12.59 28.50 6.79
CA LYS A 73 12.53 27.45 5.75
C LYS A 73 13.44 26.25 6.03
N SER A 74 14.56 26.45 6.74
CA SER A 74 15.46 25.36 7.16
C SER A 74 14.81 24.38 8.14
N LEU A 75 14.02 24.87 9.10
CA LEU A 75 13.31 24.01 10.06
C LEU A 75 12.20 23.22 9.36
N LEU A 76 11.48 23.84 8.42
CA LEU A 76 10.49 23.18 7.59
C LEU A 76 11.09 22.01 6.80
N LYS A 77 12.23 22.26 6.15
CA LYS A 77 12.95 21.23 5.39
C LYS A 77 13.30 20.03 6.27
N THR A 78 13.83 20.26 7.47
CA THR A 78 14.19 19.20 8.42
C THR A 78 12.95 18.47 8.95
N ALA A 79 11.86 19.19 9.26
CA ALA A 79 10.62 18.61 9.77
C ALA A 79 9.96 17.66 8.77
N VAL A 80 10.08 17.94 7.48
CA VAL A 80 9.49 17.14 6.39
C VAL A 80 10.38 15.98 5.96
N GLU A 81 11.70 16.10 6.11
CA GLU A 81 12.65 15.12 5.58
C GLU A 81 12.43 13.71 6.16
N GLN A 82 12.30 13.61 7.48
CA GLN A 82 12.16 12.31 8.13
C GLN A 82 10.84 11.60 7.79
N PRO A 83 9.66 12.26 7.83
CA PRO A 83 8.41 11.69 7.32
C PRO A 83 8.52 11.19 5.87
N CYS A 84 9.14 11.97 4.98
CA CYS A 84 9.30 11.57 3.58
C CYS A 84 10.20 10.34 3.43
N ARG A 85 11.27 10.21 4.21
CA ARG A 85 12.13 9.02 4.25
C ARG A 85 11.38 7.79 4.75
N THR A 86 10.62 7.94 5.84
CA THR A 86 9.79 6.86 6.40
C THR A 86 8.74 6.36 5.42
N LEU A 87 8.15 7.27 4.64
CA LEU A 87 7.17 6.95 3.60
C LEU A 87 7.77 6.27 2.37
N ALA A 88 8.98 6.65 1.97
CA ALA A 88 9.55 6.24 0.69
C ALA A 88 9.67 4.72 0.54
N ARG A 89 10.12 4.02 1.59
CA ARG A 89 10.34 2.57 1.55
C ARG A 89 9.05 1.73 1.38
N PRO A 90 8.01 1.86 2.21
CA PRO A 90 6.79 1.09 2.01
C PRO A 90 6.10 1.43 0.67
N VAL A 91 6.21 2.69 0.21
CA VAL A 91 5.69 3.10 -1.09
C VAL A 91 6.49 2.49 -2.24
N SER A 92 7.82 2.45 -2.17
CA SER A 92 8.64 1.84 -3.22
C SER A 92 8.42 0.33 -3.31
N GLU A 93 8.29 -0.36 -2.17
CA GLU A 93 7.97 -1.79 -2.13
C GLU A 93 6.61 -2.08 -2.75
N CYS A 94 5.60 -1.26 -2.45
CA CYS A 94 4.31 -1.37 -3.10
C CYS A 94 4.40 -1.08 -4.60
N LEU A 95 5.13 -0.03 -5.00
CA LEU A 95 5.27 0.38 -6.40
C LEU A 95 5.86 -0.73 -7.24
N VAL A 96 6.90 -1.42 -6.77
CA VAL A 96 7.50 -2.58 -7.47
C VAL A 96 6.44 -3.64 -7.78
N ARG A 97 5.58 -4.00 -6.81
CA ARG A 97 4.54 -5.03 -6.98
C ARG A 97 3.36 -4.53 -7.83
N GLU A 98 2.88 -3.33 -7.56
CA GLU A 98 1.66 -2.79 -8.18
C GLU A 98 1.89 -2.34 -9.62
N THR A 99 3.11 -1.91 -9.95
CA THR A 99 3.50 -1.61 -11.34
C THR A 99 3.34 -2.83 -12.23
N SER A 100 3.74 -4.01 -11.73
CA SER A 100 3.53 -5.26 -12.44
C SER A 100 2.06 -5.65 -12.52
N ARG A 101 1.33 -5.55 -11.41
CA ARG A 101 -0.08 -5.91 -11.36
C ARG A 101 -0.95 -5.06 -12.30
N SER A 102 -0.56 -3.81 -12.53
CA SER A 102 -1.32 -2.86 -13.32
C SER A 102 -0.98 -2.85 -14.82
N GLY A 103 0.02 -3.61 -15.28
CA GLY A 103 0.45 -3.60 -16.68
C GLY A 103 1.14 -2.29 -17.10
N ARG A 104 1.71 -1.58 -16.13
CA ARG A 104 2.26 -0.22 -16.28
C ARG A 104 3.79 -0.21 -16.28
N GLU A 105 4.42 -1.38 -16.39
CA GLU A 105 5.85 -1.58 -16.14
C GLU A 105 6.75 -0.74 -17.02
N LEU A 106 6.51 -0.76 -18.33
CA LEU A 106 7.37 -0.04 -19.27
C LEU A 106 7.31 1.47 -19.03
N GLY A 107 6.11 2.00 -18.82
CA GLY A 107 5.88 3.41 -18.52
C GLY A 107 6.64 3.86 -17.27
N VAL A 108 6.36 3.19 -16.15
CA VAL A 108 6.99 3.46 -14.85
C VAL A 108 8.51 3.31 -14.92
N LEU A 109 9.01 2.26 -15.57
CA LEU A 109 10.44 2.04 -15.76
C LEU A 109 11.09 3.21 -16.50
N THR A 110 10.50 3.65 -17.61
CA THR A 110 11.06 4.76 -18.40
C THR A 110 11.05 6.09 -17.65
N GLU A 111 10.07 6.32 -16.78
CA GLU A 111 10.01 7.52 -15.92
C GLU A 111 11.08 7.49 -14.83
N ILE A 112 11.24 6.36 -14.13
CA ILE A 112 12.25 6.18 -13.08
C ILE A 112 13.66 6.31 -13.67
N VAL A 113 13.92 5.72 -14.84
CA VAL A 113 15.21 5.82 -15.52
C VAL A 113 15.51 7.26 -15.93
N ARG A 114 14.48 8.04 -16.31
CA ARG A 114 14.59 9.49 -16.53
C ARG A 114 14.69 10.31 -15.24
N GLY A 115 14.52 9.67 -14.07
CA GLY A 115 14.64 10.32 -12.78
C GLY A 115 13.47 11.24 -12.42
N ARG A 116 12.26 10.95 -12.92
CA ARG A 116 11.05 11.73 -12.65
C ARG A 116 9.87 10.83 -12.29
N VAL A 117 8.87 11.39 -11.60
CA VAL A 117 7.54 10.80 -11.48
C VAL A 117 6.67 11.39 -12.59
N GLY A 118 6.20 10.58 -13.53
CA GLY A 118 5.22 11.02 -14.52
C GLY A 118 3.85 10.39 -14.29
N ASP A 119 2.99 10.48 -15.30
CA ASP A 119 1.62 9.98 -15.24
C ASP A 119 1.57 8.49 -14.88
N ASP A 120 2.60 7.75 -15.31
CA ASP A 120 2.63 6.33 -15.09
C ASP A 120 2.91 5.95 -13.63
N ALA A 121 4.01 6.44 -13.10
CA ALA A 121 4.37 6.27 -11.71
C ALA A 121 3.34 6.91 -10.78
N LEU A 122 2.76 8.05 -11.13
CA LEU A 122 1.82 8.78 -10.27
C LEU A 122 0.54 7.98 -9.99
N VAL A 123 -0.03 7.31 -10.99
CA VAL A 123 -1.20 6.44 -10.80
C VAL A 123 -0.89 5.29 -9.84
N VAL A 124 0.27 4.64 -10.01
CA VAL A 124 0.71 3.54 -9.14
C VAL A 124 0.99 4.03 -7.71
N ILE A 125 1.69 5.15 -7.56
CA ILE A 125 2.00 5.77 -6.26
C ILE A 125 0.71 6.10 -5.51
N ARG A 126 -0.30 6.69 -6.17
CA ARG A 126 -1.59 6.99 -5.53
C ARG A 126 -2.29 5.73 -5.03
N ARG A 127 -2.27 4.65 -5.82
CA ARG A 127 -2.83 3.37 -5.41
C ARG A 127 -2.09 2.77 -4.21
N CYS A 128 -0.76 2.88 -4.21
CA CYS A 128 0.06 2.44 -3.11
C CYS A 128 -0.20 3.22 -1.82
N LEU A 129 -0.24 4.55 -1.91
CA LEU A 129 -0.57 5.41 -0.77
C LEU A 129 -1.97 5.10 -0.24
N ALA A 130 -2.98 4.94 -1.11
CA ALA A 130 -4.32 4.57 -0.70
C ALA A 130 -4.35 3.23 0.04
N SER A 131 -3.65 2.21 -0.49
CA SER A 131 -3.57 0.89 0.14
C SER A 131 -2.83 0.92 1.48
N LEU A 132 -1.77 1.72 1.61
CA LEU A 132 -0.95 1.79 2.83
C LEU A 132 -1.61 2.62 3.93
N THR A 133 -2.41 3.62 3.56
CA THR A 133 -3.00 4.57 4.52
C THR A 133 -4.48 4.33 4.80
N GLY A 134 -5.13 3.50 3.98
CA GLY A 134 -6.58 3.33 4.00
C GLY A 134 -7.35 4.55 3.46
N LEU A 135 -6.66 5.53 2.87
CA LEU A 135 -7.29 6.70 2.28
C LEU A 135 -7.87 6.36 0.90
N PRO A 136 -9.04 6.92 0.52
CA PRO A 136 -9.54 6.76 -0.83
C PRO A 136 -8.65 7.51 -1.83
N GLN A 137 -8.47 6.96 -3.03
CA GLN A 137 -7.60 7.56 -4.05
C GLN A 137 -8.03 8.97 -4.46
N SER A 138 -9.34 9.25 -4.43
CA SER A 138 -9.89 10.58 -4.73
C SER A 138 -9.36 11.67 -3.78
N SER A 139 -9.14 11.35 -2.51
CA SER A 139 -8.56 12.29 -1.53
C SER A 139 -7.11 12.64 -1.84
N LEU A 140 -6.37 11.70 -2.45
CA LEU A 140 -4.98 11.91 -2.84
C LEU A 140 -4.84 12.76 -4.13
N ASN A 141 -5.94 13.03 -4.85
CA ASN A 141 -5.91 13.93 -6.01
C ASN A 141 -5.94 15.40 -5.61
N GLN A 142 -6.64 15.74 -4.52
CA GLN A 142 -6.90 17.13 -4.14
C GLN A 142 -5.92 17.64 -3.08
N ARG A 143 -5.60 16.80 -2.08
CA ARG A 143 -4.80 17.18 -0.91
C ARG A 143 -3.90 16.02 -0.41
N PRO A 144 -2.98 15.51 -1.25
CA PRO A 144 -2.22 14.30 -0.95
C PRO A 144 -1.35 14.44 0.30
N VAL A 145 -0.65 15.56 0.46
CA VAL A 145 0.27 15.75 1.60
C VAL A 145 -0.50 15.95 2.90
N GLN A 146 -1.56 16.78 2.92
CA GLN A 146 -2.32 17.00 4.17
C GLN A 146 -3.00 15.72 4.66
N ALA A 147 -3.61 14.95 3.75
CA ALA A 147 -4.27 13.70 4.11
C ALA A 147 -3.29 12.66 4.68
N LEU A 148 -2.07 12.59 4.12
CA LEU A 148 -1.01 11.72 4.64
C LEU A 148 -0.52 12.19 6.01
N MET A 149 -0.23 13.49 6.18
CA MET A 149 0.26 14.03 7.45
C MET A 149 -0.74 13.82 8.59
N GLU A 150 -2.05 13.96 8.34
CA GLU A 150 -3.09 13.71 9.33
C GLU A 150 -3.16 12.23 9.76
N ARG A 151 -2.78 11.32 8.87
CA ARG A 151 -2.69 9.89 9.19
C ARG A 151 -1.43 9.56 10.00
N PHE A 152 -0.30 10.19 9.71
CA PHE A 152 0.95 9.97 10.47
C PHE A 152 1.00 10.68 11.82
N ARG A 153 0.13 11.67 12.06
CA ARG A 153 -0.01 12.33 13.37
C ARG A 153 -0.77 11.46 14.39
N ARG A 154 -1.64 10.55 13.92
CA ARG A 154 -2.39 9.60 14.75
C ARG A 154 -1.58 8.34 15.02
#